data_AF-A0A2L0D0T1-F1
#
_entry.id   AF-A0A2L0D0T1-F1
#
_cell.length_a   1.000
_cell.length_b   1.000
_cell.length_c   1.000
_cell.angle_alpha   90.00
_cell.angle_beta   90.00
_cell.angle_gamma   90.00
#
_symmetry.space_group_name_H-M   'P 1'
#
loop_
_entity.id
_entity.type
_entity.pdbx_description
1 polymer ?
#
loop_
_entity_poly.entity_id
_entity_poly.type
_entity_poly.pdbx_seq_one_letter_code
_entity_poly.pdbx_strand_id
1 'polypeptide(L)'
;CYGGTQAVFNAISWVESSAWNGRFALVIAADIAVYAEGSARPTGGAGAVAMLIGPNAPIVFNRGARATYMKHAYDFYKPDLTSEYPVVDGQLSIQCYLSALDNCYQSFMKKTQK
;
A
#
# COMPACT_ATOMS: atom_id res chain seq x y z
N CYS A 1 4.89 -0.34 -3.51
CA CYS A 1 4.45 0.24 -2.22
C CYS A 1 3.02 -0.15 -1.79
N TYR A 2 1.96 0.04 -2.59
CA TYR A 2 0.57 -0.20 -2.11
C TYR A 2 0.16 -1.69 -1.97
N GLY A 3 0.86 -2.61 -2.65
CA GLY A 3 0.48 -4.03 -2.72
C GLY A 3 0.31 -4.72 -1.35
N GLY A 4 1.18 -4.41 -0.38
CA GLY A 4 1.06 -4.95 0.98
C GLY A 4 -0.23 -4.53 1.68
N THR A 5 -0.63 -3.26 1.55
CA THR A 5 -1.91 -2.76 2.08
C THR A 5 -3.11 -3.43 1.41
N GLN A 6 -3.07 -3.62 0.10
CA GLN A 6 -4.14 -4.33 -0.61
C GLN A 6 -4.25 -5.79 -0.16
N ALA A 7 -3.12 -6.48 0.07
CA ALA A 7 -3.11 -7.84 0.59
C ALA A 7 -3.70 -7.93 2.00
N VAL A 8 -3.42 -6.95 2.88
CA VAL A 8 -4.08 -6.84 4.20
C VAL A 8 -5.59 -6.70 4.05
N PHE A 9 -6.08 -5.82 3.17
CA PHE A 9 -7.52 -5.68 2.97
C PHE A 9 -8.16 -6.96 2.42
N ASN A 10 -7.51 -7.64 1.48
CA ASN A 10 -7.99 -8.92 0.96
C ASN A 10 -8.04 -9.99 2.07
N ALA A 11 -7.02 -10.05 2.94
CA ALA A 11 -6.97 -10.98 4.05
C ALA A 11 -8.09 -10.72 5.07
N ILE A 12 -8.34 -9.46 5.43
CA ILE A 12 -9.45 -9.09 6.31
C ILE A 12 -10.79 -9.48 5.68
N SER A 13 -11.01 -9.12 4.41
CA SER A 13 -12.24 -9.49 3.69
C SER A 13 -12.42 -11.00 3.60
N TRP A 14 -11.35 -11.77 3.41
CA TRP A 14 -11.41 -13.24 3.42
C TRP A 14 -11.78 -13.78 4.80
N VAL A 15 -11.13 -13.32 5.88
CA VAL A 15 -11.44 -13.72 7.27
C VAL A 15 -12.89 -13.39 7.64
N GLU A 16 -13.45 -12.29 7.11
CA GLU A 16 -14.83 -11.88 7.35
C GLU A 16 -15.85 -12.52 6.39
N SER A 17 -15.41 -13.30 5.41
CA SER A 17 -16.28 -13.89 4.39
C SER A 17 -16.89 -15.23 4.81
N SER A 18 -17.94 -15.66 4.10
CA SER A 18 -18.51 -17.00 4.23
C SER A 18 -17.56 -18.13 3.79
N ALA A 19 -16.49 -17.80 3.05
CA ALA A 19 -15.48 -18.76 2.61
C ALA A 19 -14.37 -18.98 3.66
N TRP A 20 -14.41 -18.25 4.78
CA TRP A 20 -13.44 -18.42 5.85
C TRP A 20 -13.60 -19.79 6.52
N ASN A 21 -12.47 -20.46 6.78
CA ASN A 21 -12.43 -21.80 7.36
C ASN A 21 -11.81 -21.82 8.77
N GLY A 22 -11.83 -20.70 9.49
CA GLY A 22 -11.30 -20.60 10.85
C GLY A 22 -9.78 -20.44 10.95
N ARG A 23 -9.03 -20.53 9.85
CA ARG A 23 -7.56 -20.37 9.85
C ARG A 23 -7.14 -18.90 9.76
N PHE A 24 -5.96 -18.59 10.27
CA PHE A 24 -5.36 -17.26 10.07
C PHE A 24 -5.01 -17.01 8.60
N ALA A 25 -5.11 -15.75 8.18
CA ALA A 25 -4.46 -15.29 6.96
C ALA A 25 -3.06 -14.76 7.29
N LEU A 26 -2.08 -15.10 6.46
CA LEU A 26 -0.72 -14.57 6.54
C LEU A 26 -0.48 -13.63 5.37
N VAL A 27 -0.16 -12.37 5.66
CA VAL A 27 0.19 -11.37 4.65
C VAL A 27 1.68 -11.07 4.77
N ILE A 28 2.36 -11.05 3.62
CA ILE A 28 3.78 -10.70 3.52
C ILE A 28 3.91 -9.49 2.60
N ALA A 29 4.49 -8.41 3.12
CA ALA A 29 4.91 -7.26 2.33
C ALA A 29 6.43 -7.26 2.29
N ALA A 30 7.01 -7.48 1.11
CA ALA A 30 8.45 -7.54 0.91
C ALA A 30 8.84 -6.83 -0.38
N ASP A 31 9.93 -6.08 -0.34
CA ASP A 31 10.41 -5.32 -1.49
C ASP A 31 11.94 -5.14 -1.40
N ILE A 32 12.57 -5.02 -2.57
CA ILE A 32 13.95 -4.54 -2.74
C ILE A 32 13.87 -3.31 -3.64
N ALA A 33 14.12 -2.14 -3.07
CA ALA A 33 14.15 -0.87 -3.77
C ALA A 33 15.58 -0.55 -4.21
N VAL A 34 15.84 -0.78 -5.50
CA VAL A 34 17.12 -0.47 -6.15
C VAL A 34 16.90 0.60 -7.21
N TYR A 35 17.84 1.54 -7.30
CA TYR A 35 17.80 2.67 -8.22
C TYR A 35 19.11 2.76 -9.00
N ALA A 36 19.01 3.30 -10.22
CA ALA A 36 20.16 3.60 -11.06
C ALA A 36 21.04 4.68 -10.44
N GLU A 37 22.14 5.00 -11.12
CA GLU A 37 22.97 6.13 -10.75
C GLU A 37 22.19 7.45 -10.72
N GLY A 38 22.38 8.25 -9.66
CA GLY A 38 21.72 9.55 -9.51
C GLY A 38 21.23 9.82 -8.09
N SER A 39 20.44 10.87 -7.96
CA SER A 39 19.94 11.38 -6.67
C SER A 39 18.93 10.45 -5.97
N ALA A 40 18.31 9.52 -6.69
CA ALA A 40 17.41 8.51 -6.11
C ALA A 40 18.17 7.34 -5.47
N ARG A 41 19.44 7.10 -5.81
CA ARG A 41 20.20 5.95 -5.28
C ARG A 41 20.22 5.85 -3.75
N PRO A 42 20.44 6.95 -3.00
CA PRO A 42 20.45 6.91 -1.54
C PRO A 42 19.09 6.62 -0.90
N THR A 43 17.98 6.64 -1.66
CA THR A 43 16.63 6.37 -1.14
C THR A 43 16.21 4.90 -1.29
N GLY A 44 17.13 4.02 -1.70
CA GLY A 44 16.94 2.58 -1.77
C GLY A 44 16.80 1.91 -0.39
N GLY A 45 16.56 0.60 -0.42
CA GLY A 45 16.43 -0.21 0.79
C GLY A 45 15.83 -1.58 0.47
N ALA A 46 15.83 -2.47 1.46
CA ALA A 46 15.21 -3.79 1.32
C ALA A 46 14.61 -4.21 2.67
N GLY A 47 13.51 -4.95 2.63
CA GLY A 47 12.88 -5.43 3.84
C GLY A 47 11.66 -6.31 3.58
N ALA A 48 11.24 -7.02 4.62
CA ALA A 48 10.04 -7.83 4.62
C ALA A 48 9.32 -7.73 5.97
N VAL A 49 7.99 -7.69 5.93
CA VAL A 49 7.11 -7.70 7.10
C VAL A 49 6.05 -8.78 6.91
N ALA A 50 5.92 -9.67 7.89
CA ALA A 50 4.88 -10.68 7.96
C ALA A 50 3.82 -10.26 8.99
N MET A 51 2.54 -10.32 8.59
CA MET A 51 1.39 -9.94 9.41
C MET A 51 0.40 -11.10 9.48
N LEU A 52 0.08 -11.55 10.69
CA LEU A 52 -0.93 -12.57 10.92
C LEU A 52 -2.29 -11.91 11.19
N ILE A 53 -3.32 -12.29 10.42
CA ILE A 53 -4.65 -11.69 10.44
C ILE A 53 -5.68 -12.73 10.89
N GLY A 54 -6.50 -12.38 11.87
CA GLY A 54 -7.56 -13.22 12.44
C GLY A 54 -8.45 -12.50 13.45
N PRO A 55 -9.46 -13.18 14.00
CA PRO A 55 -10.35 -12.60 15.02
C PRO A 55 -9.61 -12.34 16.35
N ASN A 56 -10.21 -11.51 17.21
CA ASN A 56 -9.69 -11.19 18.56
C ASN A 56 -8.27 -10.61 18.55
N ALA A 57 -7.92 -9.86 17.50
CA ALA A 57 -6.61 -9.25 17.34
C ALA A 57 -6.40 -8.09 18.33
N PRO A 58 -5.16 -7.88 18.81
CA PRO A 58 -4.82 -6.71 19.64
C PRO A 58 -4.83 -5.40 18.84
N ILE A 59 -4.69 -5.47 17.51
CA ILE A 59 -4.79 -4.33 16.59
C ILE A 59 -5.99 -4.58 15.69
N VAL A 60 -7.09 -3.88 15.94
CA VAL A 60 -8.36 -4.10 15.26
C VAL A 60 -8.57 -3.04 14.18
N PHE A 61 -8.94 -3.46 12.97
CA PHE A 61 -9.32 -2.55 11.90
C PHE A 61 -10.72 -1.98 12.16
N ASN A 62 -10.86 -0.65 12.06
CA ASN A 62 -12.17 -0.01 12.08
C ASN A 62 -12.82 -0.10 10.69
N ARG A 63 -13.85 -0.94 10.58
CA ARG A 63 -14.58 -1.24 9.33
C ARG A 63 -15.12 0.01 8.60
N GLY A 64 -15.48 1.05 9.34
CA GLY A 64 -16.02 2.30 8.77
C GLY A 64 -14.96 3.33 8.40
N ALA A 65 -13.74 3.19 8.90
CA ALA A 65 -12.71 4.20 8.84
C ALA A 65 -11.65 3.89 7.76
N ARG A 66 -12.09 3.69 6.51
CA ARG A 66 -11.20 3.45 5.35
C ARG A 66 -11.54 4.38 4.19
N ALA A 67 -10.52 5.02 3.63
CA ALA A 67 -10.61 5.78 2.39
C ALA A 67 -9.56 5.31 1.38
N THR A 68 -9.83 5.52 0.10
CA THR A 68 -8.96 5.10 -0.99
C THR A 68 -9.03 6.13 -2.10
N TYR A 69 -7.87 6.49 -2.65
CA TYR A 69 -7.73 7.34 -3.82
C TYR A 69 -6.86 6.60 -4.84
N MET A 70 -7.34 6.52 -6.07
CA MET A 70 -6.62 5.89 -7.17
C MET A 70 -6.74 6.81 -8.39
N LYS A 71 -5.62 7.02 -9.07
CA LYS A 71 -5.51 7.90 -10.23
C LYS A 71 -4.52 7.31 -11.23
N HIS A 72 -4.81 7.46 -12.52
CA HIS A 72 -3.83 7.21 -13.55
C HIS A 72 -2.73 8.29 -13.52
N ALA A 73 -1.48 7.88 -13.33
CA ALA A 73 -0.32 8.74 -13.30
C ALA A 73 0.92 8.00 -13.81
N TYR A 74 1.90 8.76 -14.30
CA TYR A 74 3.23 8.28 -14.72
C TYR A 74 4.32 8.94 -13.86
N ASP A 75 4.09 8.99 -12.56
CA ASP A 75 5.01 9.59 -11.59
C ASP A 75 6.19 8.67 -11.25
N PHE A 76 5.91 7.38 -11.02
CA PHE A 76 6.90 6.34 -10.76
C PHE A 76 6.43 5.01 -11.34
N TYR A 77 7.18 4.43 -12.26
CA TYR A 77 6.80 3.16 -12.89
C TYR A 77 8.02 2.41 -13.45
N LYS A 78 7.85 1.10 -13.74
CA LYS A 78 8.92 0.22 -14.25
C LYS A 78 8.52 -0.34 -15.63
N PRO A 79 8.66 0.46 -16.71
CA PRO A 79 8.23 0.04 -18.04
C PRO A 79 9.24 -0.88 -18.73
N ASP A 80 10.53 -0.78 -18.38
CA ASP A 80 11.60 -1.59 -18.93
C ASP A 80 11.68 -2.93 -18.20
N LEU A 81 11.29 -4.00 -18.88
CA LEU A 81 11.29 -5.35 -18.32
C LEU A 81 12.69 -5.97 -18.21
N THR A 82 13.70 -5.33 -18.78
CA THR A 82 15.11 -5.79 -18.73
C THR A 82 15.90 -5.18 -17.58
N SER A 83 15.32 -4.20 -16.87
CA SER A 83 15.97 -3.42 -15.82
C SER A 83 15.17 -3.45 -14.51
N GLU A 84 15.87 -3.46 -13.38
CA GLU A 84 15.24 -3.34 -12.06
C GLU A 84 14.88 -1.89 -11.71
N TYR A 85 15.45 -0.92 -12.44
CA TYR A 85 15.37 0.49 -12.12
C TYR A 85 14.08 1.14 -12.64
N PRO A 86 13.45 2.00 -11.84
CA PRO A 86 12.25 2.71 -12.24
C PRO A 86 12.56 3.92 -13.13
N VAL A 87 11.57 4.30 -13.95
CA VAL A 87 11.45 5.64 -14.50
C VAL A 87 10.74 6.51 -13.45
N VAL A 88 11.34 7.65 -13.10
CA VAL A 88 10.85 8.52 -12.02
C VAL A 88 10.78 9.96 -12.49
N ASP A 89 9.59 10.55 -12.41
CA ASP A 89 9.40 11.99 -12.38
C ASP A 89 9.27 12.42 -10.91
N GLY A 90 10.36 12.91 -10.34
CA GLY A 90 10.45 13.21 -8.90
C GLY A 90 9.48 14.32 -8.47
N GLN A 91 9.31 15.35 -9.28
CA GLN A 91 8.40 16.46 -8.97
C GLN A 91 6.94 15.99 -9.04
N LEU A 92 6.58 15.24 -10.09
CA LEU A 92 5.24 14.69 -10.22
C LEU A 92 4.93 13.67 -9.11
N SER A 93 5.91 12.84 -8.71
CA SER A 93 5.78 11.88 -7.60
C SER A 93 5.39 12.55 -6.29
N ILE A 94 6.03 13.67 -5.95
CA ILE A 94 5.69 14.44 -4.75
C ILE A 94 4.27 15.00 -4.86
N GLN A 95 3.89 15.56 -6.02
CA GLN A 95 2.55 16.11 -6.24
C GLN A 95 1.45 15.04 -6.17
N CYS A 96 1.66 13.89 -6.80
CA CYS A 96 0.76 12.74 -6.75
C CYS A 96 0.59 12.23 -5.32
N TYR A 97 1.68 12.10 -4.56
CA TYR A 97 1.64 11.65 -3.17
C TYR A 97 0.81 12.59 -2.28
N LEU A 98 1.10 13.90 -2.32
CA LEU A 98 0.38 14.89 -1.52
C LEU A 98 -1.10 14.98 -1.92
N SER A 99 -1.39 14.95 -3.22
CA SER A 99 -2.77 14.93 -3.71
C SER A 99 -3.54 13.68 -3.24
N ALA A 100 -2.89 12.51 -3.27
CA ALA A 100 -3.48 11.27 -2.78
C ALA A 100 -3.74 11.31 -1.27
N LEU A 101 -2.80 11.87 -0.50
CA LEU A 101 -2.94 12.08 0.94
C LEU A 101 -4.15 12.95 1.26
N ASP A 102 -4.26 14.12 0.62
CA ASP A 102 -5.38 15.05 0.84
C ASP A 102 -6.73 14.40 0.52
N ASN A 103 -6.84 13.73 -0.63
CA ASN A 103 -8.08 13.09 -1.05
C ASN A 103 -8.46 11.90 -0.16
N CYS A 104 -7.47 11.10 0.27
CA CYS A 104 -7.70 10.02 1.23
C CYS A 104 -8.16 10.59 2.58
N TYR A 105 -7.50 11.63 3.08
CA TYR A 105 -7.83 12.23 4.36
C TYR A 105 -9.23 12.86 4.36
N GLN A 106 -9.56 13.68 3.36
CA GLN A 106 -10.90 14.26 3.23
C GLN A 106 -11.99 13.19 3.17
N SER A 107 -11.76 12.12 2.42
CA SER A 107 -12.69 10.99 2.33
C SER A 107 -12.78 10.19 3.62
N PHE A 108 -11.68 10.06 4.35
CA PHE A 108 -11.64 9.43 5.66
C PHE A 108 -12.45 10.24 6.67
N MET A 109 -12.21 11.55 6.75
CA MET A 109 -12.94 12.45 7.66
C MET A 109 -14.44 12.42 7.42
N LYS A 110 -14.89 12.41 6.15
CA LYS A 110 -16.32 12.27 5.81
C LYS A 110 -16.95 10.97 6.32
N LYS A 111 -16.16 9.90 6.50
CA LYS A 111 -16.65 8.60 6.99
C LYS A 111 -16.60 8.49 8.51
N THR A 112 -15.68 9.21 9.15
CA THR A 112 -15.41 9.09 10.59
C THR A 112 -15.99 10.23 11.43
N GLN A 113 -16.26 11.40 10.84
CA GLN A 113 -17.03 12.46 11.50
C GLN A 113 -18.52 12.14 11.44
N LYS A 114 -19.02 11.54 12.53
CA LYS A 114 -20.43 11.45 12.91
C LYS A 114 -20.58 11.87 14.36
#